data_AF-A0A1B6C409-F1
#
_entry.id   AF-A0A1B6C409-F1
#
_cell.length_a   1.000
_cell.length_b   1.000
_cell.length_c   1.000
_cell.angle_alpha   90.00
_cell.angle_beta   90.00
_cell.angle_gamma   90.00
#
_symmetry.space_group_name_H-M   'P 1'
#
loop_
_entity.id
_entity.type
_entity.pdbx_description
1 polymer ?
#
loop_
_entity_poly.entity_id
_entity_poly.type
_entity_poly.pdbx_seq_one_letter_code
_entity_poly.pdbx_strand_id
1 'polypeptide(L)'
;IPSQNKGVILADGLLDAVYPMLSVPTFPVVFKLLGTLRMAIDGQEAAACSLGRKADLIKKLVSWCATEDHPGVQGEANRLLAWLIKNSRDREVMGCMVSCGAVSRLVTMMNAEHAVMQIEALLALTLLTAMRMVDAEPSLLEAKVGEHIKNLVNPHIEKEVFQNVLALVGQLATSGDMRVHLLESGVPKVLSAVSMRENLADVRDHVMRLASMIDSG
;
A
#
# COMPACT_ATOMS: atom_id res chain seq x y z
N ILE A 1 -2.03 21.44 -0.12
CA ILE A 1 -1.88 22.30 1.07
C ILE A 1 -0.38 22.47 1.31
N PRO A 2 0.17 23.71 1.29
CA PRO A 2 1.58 23.94 1.59
C PRO A 2 1.98 23.34 2.94
N SER A 3 3.16 22.71 3.04
CA SER A 3 3.57 21.98 4.25
C SER A 3 3.50 22.84 5.52
N GLN A 4 3.88 24.12 5.42
CA GLN A 4 3.84 25.09 6.52
C GLN A 4 2.40 25.41 7.01
N ASN A 5 1.37 25.19 6.19
CA ASN A 5 -0.01 25.49 6.53
C ASN A 5 -0.76 24.28 7.12
N LYS A 6 -0.24 23.05 6.94
CA LYS A 6 -0.95 21.82 7.32
C LYS A 6 -1.25 21.78 8.82
N GLY A 7 -0.25 22.05 9.67
CA GLY A 7 -0.42 22.04 11.12
C GLY A 7 -1.47 23.06 11.61
N VAL A 8 -1.44 24.28 11.06
CA VAL A 8 -2.39 25.35 11.39
C VAL A 8 -3.82 24.96 10.99
N ILE A 9 -4.01 24.53 9.75
CA ILE A 9 -5.34 24.17 9.23
C ILE A 9 -5.91 22.94 9.96
N LEU A 10 -5.07 21.98 10.36
CA LEU A 10 -5.49 20.86 11.19
C LEU A 10 -5.91 21.32 12.60
N ALA A 11 -5.17 22.23 13.21
CA ALA A 11 -5.51 22.80 14.51
C ALA A 11 -6.81 23.62 14.48
N ASP A 12 -7.11 24.27 13.34
CA ASP A 12 -8.36 25.00 13.09
C ASP A 12 -9.57 24.08 12.82
N GLY A 13 -9.41 22.76 12.95
CA GLY A 13 -10.53 21.81 12.86
C GLY A 13 -10.90 21.38 11.45
N LEU A 14 -9.96 21.42 10.49
CA LEU A 14 -10.21 20.96 9.11
C LEU A 14 -10.85 19.56 9.07
N LEU A 15 -10.30 18.61 9.85
CA LEU A 15 -10.81 17.24 9.83
C LEU A 15 -12.25 17.19 10.31
N ASP A 16 -12.59 17.90 11.38
CA ASP A 16 -13.96 17.95 11.91
C ASP A 16 -14.93 18.59 10.93
N ALA A 17 -14.47 19.59 10.17
CA ALA A 17 -15.28 20.25 9.15
C ALA A 17 -15.58 19.36 7.93
N VAL A 18 -14.61 18.55 7.48
CA VAL A 18 -14.75 17.75 6.26
C VAL A 18 -15.21 16.31 6.52
N TYR A 19 -15.01 15.76 7.72
CA TYR A 19 -15.39 14.38 8.05
C TYR A 19 -16.88 14.08 7.81
N PRO A 20 -17.84 14.98 8.14
CA PRO A 20 -19.25 14.75 7.86
C PRO A 20 -19.56 14.55 6.36
N MET A 21 -18.71 15.07 5.47
CA MET A 21 -18.88 14.91 4.01
C MET A 21 -18.75 13.45 3.55
N LEU A 22 -18.24 12.54 4.38
CA LEU A 22 -18.27 11.09 4.10
C LEU A 22 -19.70 10.56 3.90
N SER A 23 -20.72 11.26 4.40
CA SER A 23 -22.14 10.89 4.25
C SER A 23 -22.75 11.39 2.93
N VAL A 24 -22.06 12.24 2.18
CA VAL A 24 -22.59 12.84 0.95
C VAL A 24 -22.48 11.83 -0.21
N PRO A 25 -23.60 11.42 -0.82
CA PRO A 25 -23.61 10.34 -1.83
C PRO A 25 -23.27 10.86 -3.24
N THR A 26 -22.32 11.78 -3.37
CA THR A 26 -21.91 12.33 -4.67
C THR A 26 -20.42 12.17 -4.90
N PHE A 27 -20.04 11.50 -5.99
CA PHE A 27 -18.64 11.20 -6.28
C PHE A 27 -17.74 12.43 -6.48
N PRO A 28 -18.19 13.58 -7.01
CA PRO A 28 -17.39 14.79 -7.03
C PRO A 28 -17.01 15.30 -5.62
N VAL A 29 -17.92 15.16 -4.65
CA VAL A 29 -17.63 15.52 -3.24
C VAL A 29 -16.69 14.49 -2.64
N VAL A 30 -16.94 13.20 -2.85
CA VAL A 30 -16.04 12.12 -2.39
C VAL A 30 -14.62 12.34 -2.92
N PHE A 31 -14.45 12.55 -4.22
CA PHE A 31 -13.14 12.78 -4.84
C PHE A 31 -12.38 13.95 -4.18
N LYS A 32 -13.05 15.09 -4.01
CA LYS A 32 -12.46 16.28 -3.36
C LYS A 32 -12.14 16.04 -1.89
N LEU A 33 -13.02 15.33 -1.17
CA LEU A 33 -12.81 14.96 0.22
C LEU A 33 -11.57 14.07 0.37
N LEU A 34 -11.47 12.99 -0.42
CA LEU A 34 -10.35 12.05 -0.36
C LEU A 34 -9.02 12.74 -0.65
N GLY A 35 -8.98 13.59 -1.68
CA GLY A 35 -7.79 14.38 -1.98
C GLY A 35 -7.43 15.36 -0.87
N THR A 36 -8.42 16.00 -0.26
CA THR A 36 -8.21 16.91 0.88
C THR A 36 -7.63 16.18 2.09
N LEU A 37 -8.20 15.04 2.47
CA LEU A 37 -7.71 14.21 3.57
C LEU A 37 -6.28 13.74 3.31
N ARG A 38 -5.99 13.25 2.10
CA ARG A 38 -4.64 12.79 1.72
C ARG A 38 -3.62 13.91 1.82
N MET A 39 -3.94 15.10 1.32
CA MET A 39 -3.07 16.27 1.41
C MET A 39 -2.88 16.76 2.86
N ALA A 40 -3.91 16.63 3.71
CA ALA A 40 -3.88 17.10 5.08
C ALA A 40 -2.99 16.23 5.97
N ILE A 41 -3.02 14.90 5.80
CA ILE A 41 -2.25 13.96 6.64
C ILE A 41 -0.77 13.81 6.24
N ASP A 42 -0.37 14.41 5.12
CA ASP A 42 0.96 14.29 4.57
C ASP A 42 2.04 14.89 5.47
N GLY A 43 2.85 14.02 6.10
CA GLY A 43 3.81 14.39 7.13
C GLY A 43 3.18 14.80 8.46
N GLN A 44 1.91 14.47 8.70
CA GLN A 44 1.15 14.81 9.90
C GLN A 44 0.69 13.54 10.62
N GLU A 45 1.59 12.96 11.43
CA GLU A 45 1.39 11.66 12.08
C GLU A 45 0.14 11.61 12.95
N ALA A 46 -0.06 12.61 13.83
CA ALA A 46 -1.22 12.65 14.72
C ALA A 46 -2.55 12.67 13.96
N ALA A 47 -2.62 13.39 12.83
CA ALA A 47 -3.80 13.43 11.98
C ALA A 47 -4.02 12.10 11.25
N ALA A 48 -2.94 11.48 10.74
CA ALA A 48 -2.99 10.17 10.12
C ALA A 48 -3.45 9.08 11.10
N CYS A 49 -2.98 9.10 12.35
CA CYS A 49 -3.41 8.20 13.41
C CYS A 49 -4.90 8.40 13.77
N SER A 50 -5.32 9.66 13.94
CA SER A 50 -6.71 10.00 14.26
C SER A 50 -7.69 9.48 13.20
N LEU A 51 -7.37 9.65 11.91
CA LEU A 51 -8.19 9.12 10.82
C LEU A 51 -8.04 7.61 10.65
N GLY A 52 -6.82 7.08 10.71
CA GLY A 52 -6.50 5.69 10.44
C GLY A 52 -7.11 4.70 11.43
N ARG A 53 -7.48 5.17 12.64
CA ARG A 53 -8.18 4.37 13.66
C ARG A 53 -9.70 4.35 13.49
N LYS A 54 -10.26 5.11 12.55
CA LYS A 54 -11.71 5.20 12.30
C LYS A 54 -12.16 4.11 11.32
N ALA A 55 -12.65 3.00 11.84
CA ALA A 55 -13.05 1.84 11.04
C ALA A 55 -14.15 2.15 10.00
N ASP A 56 -15.05 3.10 10.29
CA ASP A 56 -16.08 3.56 9.35
C ASP A 56 -15.47 4.28 8.13
N LEU A 57 -14.43 5.08 8.33
CA LEU A 57 -13.65 5.67 7.23
C LEU A 57 -12.97 4.57 6.42
N ILE A 58 -12.24 3.66 7.06
CA ILE A 58 -11.49 2.62 6.33
C ILE A 58 -12.43 1.73 5.50
N LYS A 59 -13.57 1.31 6.07
CA LYS A 59 -14.58 0.52 5.34
C LYS A 59 -15.14 1.26 4.13
N LYS A 60 -15.40 2.58 4.25
CA LYS A 60 -15.81 3.40 3.09
C LYS A 60 -14.71 3.48 2.03
N LEU A 61 -13.45 3.67 2.42
CA LEU A 61 -12.33 3.67 1.49
C LEU A 61 -12.23 2.34 0.75
N VAL A 62 -12.32 1.21 1.46
CA VAL A 62 -12.30 -0.12 0.86
C VAL A 62 -13.44 -0.33 -0.13
N SER A 63 -14.63 0.18 0.17
CA SER A 63 -15.77 0.18 -0.76
C SER A 63 -15.50 1.05 -2.00
N TRP A 64 -14.98 2.26 -1.83
CA TRP A 64 -14.68 3.16 -2.95
C TRP A 64 -13.53 2.67 -3.84
N CYS A 65 -12.60 1.88 -3.30
CA CYS A 65 -11.56 1.20 -4.10
C CYS A 65 -12.13 0.20 -5.12
N ALA A 66 -13.40 -0.21 -4.98
CA ALA A 66 -14.09 -1.13 -5.87
C ALA A 66 -15.07 -0.42 -6.83
N THR A 67 -15.10 0.91 -6.87
CA THR A 67 -16.01 1.65 -7.76
C THR A 67 -15.43 1.74 -9.18
N GLU A 68 -16.01 1.02 -10.13
CA GLU A 68 -15.53 0.95 -11.51
C GLU A 68 -15.93 2.18 -12.36
N ASP A 69 -17.12 2.74 -12.13
CA ASP A 69 -17.64 3.88 -12.92
C ASP A 69 -16.96 5.23 -12.60
N HIS A 70 -16.11 5.27 -11.57
CA HIS A 70 -15.49 6.49 -11.06
C HIS A 70 -14.00 6.29 -10.75
N PRO A 71 -13.13 6.16 -11.78
CA PRO A 71 -11.72 5.86 -11.61
C PRO A 71 -10.97 6.90 -10.77
N GLY A 72 -11.39 8.17 -10.79
CA GLY A 72 -10.82 9.20 -9.93
C GLY A 72 -11.05 8.93 -8.44
N VAL A 73 -12.25 8.50 -8.06
CA VAL A 73 -12.58 8.14 -6.67
C VAL A 73 -11.86 6.85 -6.27
N GLN A 74 -11.85 5.87 -7.17
CA GLN A 74 -11.13 4.61 -6.98
C GLN A 74 -9.63 4.85 -6.71
N GLY A 75 -8.99 5.68 -7.53
CA GLY A 75 -7.58 6.04 -7.38
C GLY A 75 -7.33 6.74 -6.04
N GLU A 76 -8.09 7.79 -5.73
CA GLU A 76 -7.83 8.57 -4.52
C GLU A 76 -8.14 7.80 -3.22
N ALA A 77 -9.09 6.86 -3.25
CA ALA A 77 -9.37 5.97 -2.12
C ALA A 77 -8.21 5.01 -1.86
N ASN A 78 -7.68 4.35 -2.90
CA ASN A 78 -6.54 3.46 -2.80
C ASN A 78 -5.31 4.20 -2.25
N ARG A 79 -5.05 5.40 -2.78
CA ARG A 79 -3.95 6.24 -2.33
C ARG A 79 -4.12 6.70 -0.89
N LEU A 80 -5.33 7.07 -0.47
CA LEU A 80 -5.56 7.47 0.92
C LEU A 80 -5.32 6.31 1.90
N LEU A 81 -5.68 5.07 1.56
CA LEU A 81 -5.32 3.89 2.36
C LEU A 81 -3.80 3.77 2.54
N ALA A 82 -3.05 3.84 1.44
CA ALA A 82 -1.58 3.78 1.48
C ALA A 82 -0.96 4.95 2.30
N TRP A 83 -1.53 6.15 2.17
CA TRP A 83 -1.03 7.34 2.87
C TRP A 83 -1.34 7.33 4.37
N LEU A 84 -2.48 6.77 4.79
CA LEU A 84 -2.78 6.57 6.20
C LEU A 84 -1.76 5.63 6.85
N ILE A 85 -1.39 4.54 6.18
CA ILE A 85 -0.32 3.63 6.63
C ILE A 85 1.03 4.35 6.70
N LYS A 86 1.45 4.99 5.59
CA LYS A 86 2.74 5.67 5.47
C LYS A 86 2.96 6.75 6.54
N ASN A 87 1.93 7.57 6.78
CA ASN A 87 2.04 8.75 7.63
C ASN A 87 1.73 8.48 9.10
N SER A 88 0.94 7.46 9.43
CA SER A 88 0.68 7.10 10.84
C SER A 88 1.82 6.31 11.47
N ARG A 89 2.35 5.31 10.74
CA ARG A 89 3.33 4.33 11.27
C ARG A 89 2.87 3.72 12.61
N ASP A 90 1.56 3.59 12.79
CA ASP A 90 0.93 3.22 14.05
C ASP A 90 0.35 1.82 13.97
N ARG A 91 0.65 1.00 14.99
CA ARG A 91 0.26 -0.42 15.01
C ARG A 91 -1.25 -0.61 15.14
N GLU A 92 -1.99 0.31 15.75
CA GLU A 92 -3.45 0.24 15.81
C GLU A 92 -4.07 0.57 14.45
N VAL A 93 -3.54 1.57 13.74
CA VAL A 93 -3.93 1.87 12.36
C VAL A 93 -3.72 0.64 11.47
N MET A 94 -2.57 -0.02 11.53
CA MET A 94 -2.34 -1.26 10.75
C MET A 94 -3.38 -2.35 11.07
N GLY A 95 -3.73 -2.53 12.35
CA GLY A 95 -4.78 -3.46 12.77
C GLY A 95 -6.16 -3.09 12.21
N CYS A 96 -6.49 -1.79 12.20
CA CYS A 96 -7.72 -1.29 11.59
C CYS A 96 -7.73 -1.53 10.07
N MET A 97 -6.60 -1.34 9.38
CA MET A 97 -6.46 -1.60 7.94
C MET A 97 -6.72 -3.06 7.60
N VAL A 98 -6.10 -3.97 8.34
CA VAL A 98 -6.27 -5.42 8.16
C VAL A 98 -7.73 -5.81 8.41
N SER A 99 -8.28 -5.47 9.58
CA SER A 99 -9.65 -5.85 9.97
C SER A 99 -10.75 -5.26 9.08
N CYS A 100 -10.48 -4.15 8.38
CA CYS A 100 -11.42 -3.55 7.43
C CYS A 100 -11.24 -4.01 5.98
N GLY A 101 -10.32 -4.94 5.70
CA GLY A 101 -10.11 -5.51 4.36
C GLY A 101 -9.31 -4.61 3.41
N ALA A 102 -8.47 -3.69 3.92
CA ALA A 102 -7.67 -2.80 3.09
C ALA A 102 -6.52 -3.52 2.35
N VAL A 103 -6.06 -4.66 2.87
CA VAL A 103 -4.92 -5.42 2.33
C VAL A 103 -5.15 -5.81 0.86
N SER A 104 -6.32 -6.37 0.53
CA SER A 104 -6.62 -6.80 -0.85
C SER A 104 -6.65 -5.63 -1.84
N ARG A 105 -7.08 -4.45 -1.39
CA ARG A 105 -7.08 -3.22 -2.20
C ARG A 105 -5.66 -2.74 -2.48
N LEU A 106 -4.80 -2.74 -1.46
CA LEU A 106 -3.38 -2.39 -1.61
C LEU A 106 -2.64 -3.40 -2.50
N VAL A 107 -2.91 -4.70 -2.39
CA VAL A 107 -2.33 -5.73 -3.27
C VAL A 107 -2.74 -5.48 -4.73
N THR A 108 -4.01 -5.17 -4.98
CA THR A 108 -4.49 -4.82 -6.33
C THR A 108 -3.80 -3.55 -6.87
N MET A 109 -3.62 -2.54 -6.03
CA MET A 109 -2.97 -1.27 -6.37
C MET A 109 -1.50 -1.42 -6.81
N MET A 110 -0.83 -2.52 -6.44
CA MET A 110 0.53 -2.82 -6.91
C MET A 110 0.64 -2.92 -8.43
N ASN A 111 -0.44 -3.27 -9.13
CA ASN A 111 -0.49 -3.35 -10.59
C ASN A 111 -1.25 -2.17 -11.22
N ALA A 112 -1.40 -1.04 -10.51
CA ALA A 112 -1.97 0.17 -11.07
C ALA A 112 -1.16 0.68 -12.28
N GLU A 113 -1.80 1.46 -13.16
CA GLU A 113 -1.15 2.03 -14.36
C GLU A 113 0.03 2.96 -14.01
N HIS A 114 -0.09 3.71 -12.93
CA HIS A 114 0.89 4.73 -12.56
C HIS A 114 1.90 4.21 -11.53
N ALA A 115 3.20 4.33 -11.84
CA ALA A 115 4.30 3.92 -10.95
C ALA A 115 4.20 4.51 -9.54
N VAL A 116 3.73 5.76 -9.40
CA VAL A 116 3.51 6.41 -8.10
C VAL A 116 2.56 5.61 -7.22
N MET A 117 1.47 5.07 -7.78
CA MET A 117 0.52 4.25 -7.03
C MET A 117 1.11 2.88 -6.68
N GLN A 118 1.89 2.29 -7.58
CA GLN A 118 2.60 1.03 -7.33
C GLN A 118 3.56 1.19 -6.14
N ILE A 119 4.35 2.26 -6.12
CA ILE A 119 5.29 2.58 -5.03
C ILE A 119 4.54 2.84 -3.71
N GLU A 120 3.46 3.62 -3.73
CA GLU A 120 2.62 3.86 -2.55
C GLU A 120 2.07 2.56 -1.96
N ALA A 121 1.58 1.64 -2.80
CA ALA A 121 1.07 0.33 -2.38
C ALA A 121 2.17 -0.56 -1.79
N LEU A 122 3.31 -0.69 -2.48
CA LEU A 122 4.44 -1.50 -2.04
C LEU A 122 4.99 -1.02 -0.69
N LEU A 123 5.17 0.28 -0.52
CA LEU A 123 5.62 0.87 0.73
C LEU A 123 4.61 0.62 1.85
N ALA A 124 3.31 0.83 1.58
CA ALA A 124 2.27 0.60 2.56
C ALA A 124 2.22 -0.88 3.01
N LEU A 125 2.27 -1.82 2.08
CA LEU A 125 2.30 -3.25 2.39
C LEU A 125 3.56 -3.64 3.17
N THR A 126 4.71 -3.06 2.83
CA THR A 126 5.98 -3.30 3.55
C THR A 126 5.88 -2.83 5.00
N LEU A 127 5.34 -1.62 5.25
CA LEU A 127 5.16 -1.09 6.60
C LEU A 127 4.12 -1.89 7.41
N LEU A 128 3.01 -2.25 6.77
CA LEU A 128 1.93 -3.02 7.40
C LEU A 128 2.43 -4.40 7.82
N THR A 129 3.14 -5.10 6.94
CA THR A 129 3.72 -6.41 7.23
C THR A 129 4.87 -6.33 8.24
N ALA A 130 5.66 -5.26 8.26
CA ALA A 130 6.67 -5.02 9.29
C ALA A 130 6.07 -4.93 10.71
N MET A 131 4.84 -4.42 10.85
CA MET A 131 4.20 -4.22 12.16
C MET A 131 3.24 -5.34 12.55
N ARG A 132 2.55 -5.92 11.57
CA ARG A 132 1.39 -6.81 11.76
C ARG A 132 1.35 -7.97 10.76
N MET A 133 2.51 -8.58 10.46
CA MET A 133 2.61 -9.72 9.53
C MET A 133 1.57 -10.81 9.81
N VAL A 134 1.51 -11.29 11.06
CA VAL A 134 0.64 -12.40 11.48
C VAL A 134 -0.85 -12.10 11.20
N ASP A 135 -1.28 -10.85 11.39
CA ASP A 135 -2.68 -10.48 11.16
C ASP A 135 -2.97 -10.29 9.65
N ALA A 136 -1.99 -9.81 8.89
CA ALA A 136 -2.13 -9.50 7.47
C ALA A 136 -1.99 -10.72 6.55
N GLU A 137 -1.24 -11.73 6.99
CA GLU A 137 -0.88 -12.92 6.21
C GLU A 137 -2.08 -13.63 5.57
N PRO A 138 -3.19 -13.92 6.28
CA PRO A 138 -4.36 -14.54 5.66
C PRO A 138 -4.91 -13.72 4.48
N SER A 139 -4.99 -12.40 4.64
CA SER A 139 -5.48 -11.51 3.58
C SER A 139 -4.50 -11.37 2.42
N LEU A 140 -3.19 -11.49 2.66
CA LEU A 140 -2.16 -11.48 1.62
C LEU A 140 -2.20 -12.76 0.78
N LEU A 141 -2.40 -13.92 1.42
CA LEU A 141 -2.61 -15.21 0.76
C LEU A 141 -3.89 -15.19 -0.08
N GLU A 142 -5.00 -14.77 0.52
CA GLU A 142 -6.30 -14.68 -0.17
C GLU A 142 -6.24 -13.75 -1.38
N ALA A 143 -5.54 -12.62 -1.26
CA ALA A 143 -5.32 -11.68 -2.36
C ALA A 143 -4.24 -12.14 -3.36
N LYS A 144 -3.62 -13.30 -3.16
CA LYS A 144 -2.58 -13.88 -4.03
C LYS A 144 -1.43 -12.90 -4.29
N VAL A 145 -0.87 -12.31 -3.24
CA VAL A 145 0.16 -11.24 -3.36
C VAL A 145 1.34 -11.63 -4.26
N GLY A 146 1.80 -12.88 -4.22
CA GLY A 146 2.84 -13.40 -5.11
C GLY A 146 2.52 -13.29 -6.61
N GLU A 147 1.26 -13.48 -7.01
CA GLU A 147 0.82 -13.34 -8.41
C GLU A 147 0.86 -11.87 -8.85
N HIS A 148 0.43 -10.97 -7.97
CA HIS A 148 0.50 -9.53 -8.20
C HIS A 148 1.96 -9.05 -8.33
N ILE A 149 2.87 -9.56 -7.48
CA ILE A 149 4.31 -9.31 -7.59
C ILE A 149 4.84 -9.81 -8.93
N LYS A 150 4.52 -11.03 -9.32
CA LYS A 150 4.95 -11.61 -10.59
C LYS A 150 4.48 -10.80 -11.80
N ASN A 151 3.23 -10.35 -11.79
CA ASN A 151 2.69 -9.50 -12.85
C ASN A 151 3.34 -8.12 -12.89
N LEU A 152 3.70 -7.56 -11.73
CA LEU A 152 4.37 -6.27 -11.65
C LEU A 152 5.80 -6.35 -12.18
N VAL A 153 6.52 -7.42 -11.85
CA VAL A 153 7.93 -7.66 -12.23
C VAL A 153 8.00 -8.05 -13.71
N ASN A 154 7.97 -7.04 -14.57
CA ASN A 154 8.11 -7.16 -16.01
C ASN A 154 9.45 -6.56 -16.51
N PRO A 155 9.88 -6.83 -17.76
CA PRO A 155 11.16 -6.33 -18.28
C PRO A 155 11.32 -4.80 -18.30
N HIS A 156 10.20 -4.06 -18.31
CA HIS A 156 10.17 -2.59 -18.37
C HIS A 156 9.96 -1.94 -17.01
N ILE A 157 9.92 -2.72 -15.92
CA ILE A 157 9.73 -2.18 -14.57
C ILE A 157 10.78 -1.09 -14.26
N GLU A 158 10.30 0.01 -13.70
CA GLU A 158 11.15 1.11 -13.24
C GLU A 158 12.01 0.65 -12.06
N LYS A 159 13.24 1.18 -11.98
CA LYS A 159 14.20 0.79 -10.94
C LYS A 159 13.65 1.01 -9.53
N GLU A 160 13.00 2.14 -9.30
CA GLU A 160 12.42 2.49 -8.00
C GLU A 160 11.30 1.53 -7.60
N VAL A 161 10.40 1.19 -8.53
CA VAL A 161 9.33 0.20 -8.28
C VAL A 161 9.96 -1.16 -7.95
N PHE A 162 10.97 -1.60 -8.71
CA PHE A 162 11.65 -2.86 -8.45
C PHE A 162 12.32 -2.91 -7.08
N GLN A 163 12.97 -1.83 -6.64
CA GLN A 163 13.55 -1.75 -5.29
C GLN A 163 12.49 -1.88 -4.19
N ASN A 164 11.32 -1.27 -4.37
CA ASN A 164 10.20 -1.41 -3.44
C ASN A 164 9.61 -2.84 -3.46
N VAL A 165 9.60 -3.53 -4.61
CA VAL A 165 9.27 -4.96 -4.67
C VAL A 165 10.23 -5.80 -3.84
N LEU A 166 11.54 -5.56 -3.95
CA LEU A 166 12.53 -6.31 -3.16
C LEU A 166 12.33 -6.10 -1.65
N ALA A 167 12.01 -4.88 -1.23
CA ALA A 167 11.71 -4.58 0.17
C ALA A 167 10.48 -5.35 0.67
N LEU A 168 9.39 -5.35 -0.09
CA LEU A 168 8.18 -6.11 0.26
C LEU A 168 8.46 -7.61 0.30
N VAL A 169 9.10 -8.16 -0.74
CA VAL A 169 9.44 -9.59 -0.81
C VAL A 169 10.31 -10.02 0.37
N GLY A 170 11.31 -9.22 0.73
CA GLY A 170 12.14 -9.46 1.91
C GLY A 170 11.33 -9.54 3.20
N GLN A 171 10.33 -8.67 3.35
CA GLN A 171 9.45 -8.69 4.52
C GLN A 171 8.51 -9.90 4.53
N LEU A 172 7.92 -10.25 3.37
CA LEU A 172 7.04 -11.40 3.24
C LEU A 172 7.79 -12.71 3.55
N ALA A 173 9.01 -12.87 3.05
CA ALA A 173 9.81 -14.08 3.20
C ALA A 173 10.22 -14.41 4.66
N THR A 174 10.00 -13.49 5.61
CA THR A 174 10.14 -13.78 7.04
C THR A 174 9.14 -14.81 7.55
N SER A 175 8.00 -14.97 6.87
CA SER A 175 6.99 -15.99 7.20
C SER A 175 7.14 -17.25 6.34
N GLY A 176 6.89 -18.42 6.93
CA GLY A 176 6.92 -19.71 6.25
C GLY A 176 5.88 -19.83 5.14
N ASP A 177 4.61 -19.57 5.47
CA ASP A 177 3.51 -19.68 4.51
C ASP A 177 3.68 -18.71 3.33
N MET A 178 4.21 -17.51 3.60
CA MET A 178 4.59 -16.58 2.53
C MET A 178 5.73 -17.07 1.66
N ARG A 179 6.77 -17.73 2.21
CA ARG A 179 7.84 -18.29 1.38
C ARG A 179 7.29 -19.33 0.42
N VAL A 180 6.42 -20.22 0.91
CA VAL A 180 5.72 -21.20 0.07
C VAL A 180 4.93 -20.50 -1.01
N HIS A 181 4.11 -19.50 -0.65
CA HIS A 181 3.32 -18.72 -1.61
C HIS A 181 4.20 -18.06 -2.68
N LEU A 182 5.25 -17.34 -2.28
CA LEU A 182 6.18 -16.66 -3.19
C LEU A 182 6.89 -17.65 -4.15
N LEU A 183 7.27 -18.83 -3.64
CA LEU A 183 7.89 -19.89 -4.42
C LEU A 183 6.93 -20.46 -5.46
N GLU A 184 5.72 -20.83 -5.05
CA GLU A 184 4.67 -21.39 -5.92
C GLU A 184 4.22 -20.39 -7.00
N SER A 185 4.11 -19.10 -6.64
CA SER A 185 3.87 -18.01 -7.58
C SER A 185 4.99 -17.85 -8.62
N GLY A 186 6.21 -18.29 -8.30
CA GLY A 186 7.40 -18.16 -9.15
C GLY A 186 8.09 -16.80 -9.03
N VAL A 187 7.92 -16.10 -7.91
CA VAL A 187 8.54 -14.80 -7.63
C VAL A 187 10.08 -14.84 -7.73
N PRO A 188 10.80 -15.82 -7.13
CA PRO A 188 12.27 -15.87 -7.22
C PRO A 188 12.80 -15.87 -8.66
N LYS A 189 12.10 -16.56 -9.57
CA LYS A 189 12.50 -16.68 -10.99
C LYS A 189 12.39 -15.35 -11.72
N VAL A 190 11.27 -14.62 -11.53
CA VAL A 190 11.08 -13.32 -12.21
C VAL A 190 12.00 -12.23 -11.66
N LEU A 191 12.27 -12.22 -10.35
CA LEU A 191 13.24 -11.29 -9.75
C LEU A 191 14.64 -11.52 -10.34
N SER A 192 15.06 -12.78 -10.40
CA SER A 192 16.37 -13.16 -10.94
C SER A 192 16.50 -12.76 -12.41
N ALA A 193 15.48 -13.03 -13.23
CA ALA A 193 15.48 -12.69 -14.66
C ALA A 193 15.60 -11.17 -14.89
N VAL A 194 14.83 -10.36 -14.16
CA VAL A 194 14.84 -8.89 -14.31
C VAL A 194 16.14 -8.28 -13.80
N SER A 195 16.74 -8.84 -12.74
CA SER A 195 18.00 -8.33 -12.15
C SER A 195 19.22 -8.40 -13.07
N MET A 196 19.16 -9.18 -14.16
CA MET A 196 20.24 -9.29 -15.15
C MET A 196 20.40 -8.02 -16.00
N ARG A 197 19.41 -7.12 -15.99
CA ARG A 197 19.52 -5.81 -16.65
C ARG A 197 20.69 -4.99 -16.05
N GLU A 198 21.41 -4.28 -16.91
CA GLU A 198 22.58 -3.50 -16.48
C GLU A 198 22.23 -2.41 -15.46
N ASN A 199 21.08 -1.75 -15.63
CA ASN A 199 20.63 -0.69 -14.72
C ASN A 199 20.20 -1.18 -13.32
N LEU A 200 20.14 -2.49 -13.11
CA LEU A 200 19.81 -3.17 -11.85
C LEU A 200 21.00 -3.98 -11.30
N ALA A 201 22.21 -3.78 -11.83
CA ALA A 201 23.40 -4.51 -11.38
C ALA A 201 23.67 -4.37 -9.87
N ASP A 202 23.38 -3.20 -9.32
CA ASP A 202 23.56 -2.86 -7.90
C ASP A 202 22.65 -3.64 -6.94
N VAL A 203 21.57 -4.25 -7.44
CA VAL A 203 20.61 -5.00 -6.62
C VAL A 203 20.68 -6.51 -6.81
N ARG A 204 21.57 -7.03 -7.68
CA ARG A 204 21.69 -8.48 -7.97
C ARG A 204 22.00 -9.31 -6.73
N ASP A 205 22.95 -8.88 -5.91
CA ASP A 205 23.31 -9.58 -4.67
C ASP A 205 22.15 -9.61 -3.66
N HIS A 206 21.29 -8.60 -3.69
CA HIS A 206 20.08 -8.58 -2.87
C HIS A 206 19.06 -9.59 -3.41
N VAL A 207 18.85 -9.62 -4.72
CA VAL A 207 17.96 -10.59 -5.39
C VAL A 207 18.40 -12.03 -5.12
N MET A 208 19.69 -12.33 -5.23
CA MET A 208 20.23 -13.67 -4.96
C MET A 208 19.98 -14.11 -3.50
N ARG A 209 20.18 -13.20 -2.54
CA ARG A 209 19.91 -13.48 -1.13
C ARG A 209 18.42 -13.73 -0.86
N LEU A 210 17.54 -12.93 -1.46
CA LEU A 210 16.09 -13.12 -1.33
C LEU A 210 15.63 -14.44 -1.96
N ALA A 211 16.11 -14.77 -3.16
CA ALA A 211 15.79 -16.02 -3.83
C ALA A 211 16.21 -17.23 -2.97
N SER A 212 17.44 -17.23 -2.46
CA SER A 212 17.92 -18.29 -1.56
C SER A 212 17.11 -18.41 -0.28
N MET A 213 16.68 -17.28 0.31
CA MET A 213 15.86 -17.28 1.52
C MET A 213 14.48 -17.92 1.24
N ILE A 214 13.88 -17.63 0.09
CA ILE A 214 12.59 -18.21 -0.32
C ILE A 214 12.73 -19.70 -0.61
N ASP A 215 13.80 -20.12 -1.30
CA ASP A 215 14.05 -21.52 -1.67
C ASP A 215 14.41 -22.42 -0.46
N SER A 216 14.94 -21.83 0.63
CA SER A 216 15.27 -22.57 1.86
C SER A 216 14.08 -22.83 2.80
N GLY A 217 12.89 -22.40 2.38
CA GLY A 217 11.67 -22.30 3.18
C GLY A 217 10.82 -23.55 3.27
#